data_AF-W2I1S7-F1
#
_entry.id   AF-W2I1S7-F1
#
_cell.length_a   1.000
_cell.length_b   1.000
_cell.length_c   1.000
_cell.angle_alpha   90.00
_cell.angle_beta   90.00
_cell.angle_gamma   90.00
#
_symmetry.space_group_name_H-M   'P 1'
#
loop_
_entity.id
_entity.type
_entity.pdbx_description
1 polymer ?
#
loop_
_entity_poly.entity_id
_entity_poly.type
_entity_poly.pdbx_seq_one_letter_code
_entity_poly.pdbx_strand_id
1 'polypeptide(L)'
;MAATKGSTANFEIGNYVLWSRVDQRFSKDKLLAQWVGPFAVTEARPYSFVIHHLLSGAMYEGVLLGVDGFSDFRYNQALSRWELLVKWTGLQEVEASRESLTELIAQVPDKVRRYAQTVGNGDFVDAVSQQ
;
A
#
# COMPACT_ATOMS: atom_id res chain seq x y z
N MET A 1 -25.40 11.05 -9.16
CA MET A 1 -24.00 10.63 -9.36
C MET A 1 -23.63 9.71 -8.21
N ALA A 2 -23.40 8.43 -8.48
CA ALA A 2 -23.17 7.43 -7.43
C ALA A 2 -21.69 7.43 -7.00
N ALA A 3 -21.44 7.79 -5.74
CA ALA A 3 -20.13 7.68 -5.13
C ALA A 3 -19.79 6.20 -4.92
N THR A 4 -18.73 5.70 -5.55
CA THR A 4 -18.20 4.37 -5.25
C THR A 4 -17.59 4.43 -3.86
N LYS A 5 -18.38 4.04 -2.85
CA LYS A 5 -17.90 3.82 -1.49
C LYS A 5 -16.85 2.71 -1.56
N GLY A 6 -15.59 3.02 -1.27
CA GLY A 6 -14.60 2.00 -0.99
C GLY A 6 -15.17 1.06 0.07
N SER A 7 -15.11 -0.25 -0.18
CA SER A 7 -15.53 -1.24 0.80
C SER A 7 -14.66 -1.06 2.03
N THR A 8 -15.27 -0.75 3.17
CA THR A 8 -14.65 -0.87 4.49
C THR A 8 -14.00 -2.25 4.56
N ALA A 9 -12.73 -2.30 4.95
CA ALA A 9 -12.04 -3.57 5.16
C ALA A 9 -12.91 -4.45 6.08
N ASN A 10 -13.15 -5.71 5.69
CA ASN A 10 -14.12 -6.62 6.32
C ASN A 10 -13.67 -7.14 7.71
N PHE A 11 -12.95 -6.35 8.49
CA PHE A 11 -12.39 -6.77 9.77
C PHE A 11 -13.14 -6.10 10.91
N GLU A 12 -13.74 -6.92 11.76
CA GLU A 12 -14.43 -6.49 12.97
C GLU A 12 -13.51 -6.62 14.19
N ILE A 13 -13.86 -5.91 15.26
CA ILE A 13 -13.18 -6.05 16.56
C ILE A 13 -13.24 -7.54 16.98
N GLY A 14 -12.08 -8.12 17.31
CA GLY A 14 -11.96 -9.54 17.65
C GLY A 14 -11.61 -10.47 16.48
N ASN A 15 -11.48 -9.95 15.25
CA ASN A 15 -10.90 -10.73 14.15
C ASN A 15 -9.38 -10.93 14.35
N TYR A 16 -8.89 -12.12 14.00
CA TYR A 16 -7.47 -12.44 13.99
C TYR A 16 -6.86 -12.04 12.65
N VAL A 17 -5.77 -11.28 12.68
CA VAL A 17 -5.11 -10.77 11.48
C VAL A 17 -3.63 -11.15 11.45
N LEU A 18 -3.10 -11.33 10.24
CA LEU A 18 -1.69 -11.58 9.99
C LEU A 18 -0.99 -10.28 9.61
N TRP A 19 0.08 -9.95 10.32
CA TRP A 19 0.97 -8.85 9.97
C TRP A 19 2.22 -9.39 9.27
N SER A 20 2.36 -9.15 7.96
CA SER A 20 3.59 -9.52 7.25
C SER A 20 4.57 -8.35 7.21
N ARG A 21 5.83 -8.58 7.59
CA ARG A 21 6.94 -7.69 7.23
C ARG A 21 7.53 -8.14 5.90
N VAL A 22 7.72 -7.20 4.97
CA VAL A 22 8.49 -7.46 3.74
C VAL A 22 9.97 -7.31 4.09
N ASP A 23 10.71 -8.41 4.12
CA ASP A 23 12.17 -8.37 4.32
C ASP A 23 12.87 -8.07 2.99
N GLN A 24 13.48 -6.89 2.89
CA GLN A 24 14.18 -6.41 1.69
C GLN A 24 15.48 -7.19 1.39
N ARG A 25 15.94 -8.05 2.31
CA ARG A 25 17.24 -8.75 2.18
C ARG A 25 17.18 -10.02 1.32
N PHE A 26 16.02 -10.42 0.81
CA PHE A 26 15.86 -11.66 0.03
C PHE A 26 15.23 -11.41 -1.35
N SER A 27 15.80 -12.04 -2.37
CA SER A 27 15.49 -11.80 -3.78
C SER A 27 14.26 -12.56 -4.30
N LYS A 28 13.37 -11.78 -4.90
CA LYS A 28 12.56 -11.97 -6.12
C LYS A 28 11.29 -12.83 -6.15
N ASP A 29 11.12 -13.98 -5.49
CA ASP A 29 10.00 -14.86 -5.92
C ASP A 29 8.99 -15.34 -4.85
N LYS A 30 9.06 -14.86 -3.60
CA LYS A 30 8.01 -15.16 -2.60
C LYS A 30 8.01 -14.15 -1.45
N LEU A 31 6.84 -13.60 -1.10
CA LEU A 31 6.63 -12.91 0.18
C LEU A 31 6.93 -13.90 1.32
N LEU A 32 8.11 -13.79 1.92
CA LEU A 32 8.44 -14.47 3.17
C LEU A 32 7.81 -13.67 4.31
N ALA A 33 6.51 -13.89 4.53
CA ALA A 33 5.85 -13.44 5.73
C ALA A 33 6.30 -14.34 6.89
N GLN A 34 7.21 -13.85 7.73
CA GLN A 34 7.44 -14.49 9.02
C GLN A 34 6.18 -14.32 9.86
N TRP A 35 5.60 -15.42 10.31
CA TRP A 35 4.55 -15.37 11.32
C TRP A 35 5.15 -14.78 12.60
N VAL A 36 4.92 -13.49 12.82
CA VAL A 36 5.42 -12.75 13.99
C VAL A 36 4.49 -12.88 15.20
N GLY A 37 3.44 -13.68 15.07
CA GLY A 37 2.50 -14.04 16.13
C GLY A 37 1.05 -13.64 15.81
N PRO A 38 0.11 -13.99 16.68
CA PRO A 38 -1.29 -13.69 16.51
C PRO A 38 -1.59 -12.26 16.97
N PHE A 39 -2.13 -11.45 16.05
CA PHE A 39 -2.56 -10.08 16.34
C PHE A 39 -4.08 -10.01 16.35
N ALA A 40 -4.63 -9.26 17.29
CA ALA A 40 -6.04 -8.90 17.34
C ALA A 40 -6.18 -7.39 17.14
N VAL A 41 -7.11 -6.97 16.29
CA VAL A 41 -7.49 -5.56 16.19
C VAL A 41 -8.27 -5.19 17.45
N THR A 42 -7.76 -4.25 18.22
CA THR A 42 -8.40 -3.77 19.47
C THR A 42 -9.17 -2.48 19.27
N GLU A 43 -8.77 -1.66 18.30
CA GLU A 43 -9.45 -0.40 18.00
C GLU A 43 -9.34 -0.08 16.50
N ALA A 44 -10.45 0.34 15.90
CA ALA A 44 -10.49 0.88 14.55
C ALA A 44 -10.74 2.38 14.62
N ARG A 45 -9.82 3.18 14.07
CA ARG A 45 -9.89 4.64 13.96
C ARG A 45 -10.03 5.03 12.48
N PRO A 46 -10.44 6.26 12.16
CA PRO A 46 -10.67 6.68 10.77
C PRO A 46 -9.47 6.47 9.83
N TYR A 47 -8.24 6.56 10.36
CA TYR A 47 -6.99 6.42 9.59
C TYR A 47 -5.94 5.54 10.28
N SER A 48 -6.32 4.80 11.32
CA SER A 48 -5.41 3.88 11.98
C SER A 48 -6.15 2.75 12.65
N PHE A 49 -5.43 1.70 13.01
CA PHE A 49 -5.93 0.59 13.80
C PHE A 49 -4.91 0.30 14.89
N VAL A 50 -5.40 0.01 16.08
CA VAL A 50 -4.56 -0.53 17.14
C VAL A 50 -4.62 -2.05 17.05
N ILE A 51 -3.46 -2.68 16.92
CA ILE A 51 -3.31 -4.13 16.95
C ILE A 51 -2.57 -4.54 18.21
N HIS A 52 -3.12 -5.55 18.88
CA HIS A 52 -2.56 -6.16 20.06
C HIS A 52 -1.89 -7.48 19.69
N HIS A 53 -0.59 -7.60 19.98
CA HIS A 53 0.12 -8.85 19.85
C HIS A 53 -0.17 -9.75 21.06
N LEU A 54 -0.97 -10.80 20.84
CA LEU A 54 -1.57 -11.58 21.92
C LEU A 54 -0.55 -12.38 22.76
N LEU A 55 0.66 -12.62 22.24
CA LEU A 55 1.71 -13.36 22.96
C LEU A 55 2.64 -12.45 23.77
N SER A 56 2.94 -11.24 23.29
CA SER A 56 3.85 -10.32 24.00
C SER A 56 3.13 -9.24 24.79
N GLY A 57 1.82 -9.07 24.59
CA GLY A 57 1.06 -7.95 25.17
C GLY A 57 1.32 -6.60 24.52
N ALA A 58 2.20 -6.53 23.50
CA ALA A 58 2.58 -5.28 22.87
C ALA A 58 1.43 -4.74 22.00
N MET A 59 1.19 -3.44 22.11
CA MET A 59 0.26 -2.69 21.25
C MET A 59 1.04 -2.00 20.15
N TYR A 60 0.52 -2.06 18.92
CA TYR A 60 1.05 -1.32 17.79
C TYR A 60 -0.07 -0.53 17.13
N GLU A 61 0.24 0.66 16.64
CA GLU A 61 -0.68 1.44 15.82
C GLU A 61 -0.28 1.26 14.35
N GLY A 62 -1.14 0.64 13.56
CA GLY A 62 -1.00 0.60 12.11
C GLY A 62 -1.77 1.75 11.49
N VAL A 63 -1.13 2.49 10.59
CA VAL A 63 -1.74 3.65 9.95
C VAL A 63 -2.32 3.23 8.60
N LEU A 64 -3.59 3.57 8.36
CA LEU A 64 -4.22 3.53 7.05
C LEU A 64 -3.88 4.82 6.33
N LEU A 65 -2.85 4.79 5.50
CA LEU A 65 -2.47 5.93 4.67
C LEU A 65 -3.27 5.89 3.36
N GLY A 66 -4.13 6.89 3.18
CA GLY A 66 -4.77 7.12 1.89
C GLY A 66 -3.74 7.61 0.88
N VAL A 67 -3.80 7.13 -0.36
CA VAL A 67 -3.03 7.76 -1.45
C VAL A 67 -3.67 9.10 -1.75
N ASP A 68 -2.95 10.22 -1.62
CA ASP A 68 -3.41 11.55 -2.06
C ASP A 68 -3.30 11.63 -3.58
N GLY A 69 -2.09 11.38 -4.09
CA GLY A 69 -1.76 11.36 -5.51
C GLY A 69 -0.34 10.85 -5.78
N PHE A 70 0.12 11.04 -7.02
CA PHE A 70 1.47 10.68 -7.44
C PHE A 70 2.20 11.92 -7.95
N SER A 71 3.51 11.95 -7.79
CA SER A 71 4.32 13.13 -8.16
C SER A 71 5.54 12.82 -9.02
N ASP A 72 5.98 11.56 -9.03
CA ASP A 72 7.10 11.11 -9.82
C ASP A 72 6.90 9.64 -10.18
N PHE A 73 7.52 9.20 -11.26
CA PHE A 73 7.57 7.81 -11.66
C PHE A 73 8.96 7.50 -12.21
N ARG A 74 9.47 6.31 -11.91
CA ARG A 74 10.76 5.84 -12.41
C ARG A 74 10.72 4.37 -12.74
N TYR A 75 11.51 3.97 -13.72
CA TYR A 75 11.78 2.57 -13.95
C TYR A 75 13.01 2.15 -13.14
N ASN A 76 12.84 1.21 -12.20
CA ASN A 76 13.93 0.64 -11.43
C ASN A 76 14.53 -0.53 -12.21
N GLN A 77 15.65 -0.29 -12.89
CA GLN A 77 16.34 -1.32 -13.69
C GLN A 77 16.82 -2.52 -12.87
N ALA A 78 17.21 -2.32 -11.60
CA ALA A 78 17.71 -3.41 -10.76
C ALA A 78 16.59 -4.39 -10.38
N LEU A 79 15.38 -3.87 -10.16
CA LEU A 79 14.19 -4.64 -9.81
C LEU A 79 13.31 -4.97 -11.02
N SER A 80 13.67 -4.48 -12.21
CA SER A 80 12.88 -4.59 -13.45
C SER A 80 11.41 -4.24 -13.26
N ARG A 81 11.13 -3.14 -12.54
CA ARG A 81 9.77 -2.71 -12.23
C ARG A 81 9.62 -1.19 -12.28
N TRP A 82 8.41 -0.73 -12.59
CA TRP A 82 8.02 0.66 -12.44
C TRP A 82 7.71 0.97 -10.96
N GLU A 83 8.19 2.11 -10.49
CA GLU A 83 7.92 2.64 -9.16
C GLU A 83 7.32 4.04 -9.28
N LEU A 84 6.30 4.33 -8.47
CA LEU A 84 5.71 5.65 -8.38
C LEU A 84 5.98 6.25 -7.02
N LEU A 85 6.24 7.56 -6.99
CA LEU A 85 6.34 8.32 -5.76
C LEU A 85 4.94 8.71 -5.29
N VAL A 86 4.48 8.04 -4.24
CA VAL A 86 3.14 8.16 -3.66
C VAL A 86 3.15 9.28 -2.64
N LYS A 87 2.27 10.27 -2.83
CA LYS A 87 1.94 11.24 -1.80
C LYS A 87 0.84 10.66 -0.93
N TRP A 88 1.08 10.66 0.37
CA TRP A 88 0.13 10.15 1.35
C TRP A 88 -0.81 11.26 1.84
N THR A 89 -2.07 10.93 2.03
CA THR A 89 -3.11 11.88 2.46
C THR A 89 -2.80 12.39 3.84
N GLY A 90 -2.69 13.72 3.99
CA GLY A 90 -2.43 14.36 5.28
C GLY A 90 -0.96 14.32 5.73
N LEU A 91 -0.04 13.78 4.92
CA LEU A 91 1.39 13.78 5.19
C LEU A 91 2.14 14.80 4.32
N GLN A 92 3.34 15.18 4.75
CA GLN A 92 4.19 16.11 4.00
C GLN A 92 4.86 15.41 2.82
N GLU A 93 5.28 16.16 1.80
CA GLU A 93 5.91 15.58 0.60
C GLU A 93 7.22 14.84 0.90
N VAL A 94 7.92 15.20 1.98
CA VAL A 94 9.13 14.50 2.44
C VAL A 94 8.84 13.07 2.90
N GLU A 95 7.59 12.78 3.27
CA GLU A 95 7.13 11.46 3.69
C GLU A 95 6.61 10.62 2.51
N ALA A 96 6.68 11.15 1.28
CA ALA A 96 6.32 10.41 0.08
C ALA A 96 7.26 9.20 -0.11
N SER A 97 6.69 8.05 -0.41
CA SER A 97 7.45 6.80 -0.58
C SER A 97 7.33 6.26 -2.01
N ARG A 98 8.31 5.46 -2.41
CA ARG A 98 8.34 4.82 -3.73
C ARG A 98 7.75 3.43 -3.64
N GLU A 99 6.58 3.27 -4.24
CA GLU A 99 5.83 2.02 -4.23
C GLU A 99 5.78 1.39 -5.63
N SER A 100 5.57 0.07 -5.68
CA SER A 100 5.53 -0.68 -6.94
C SER A 100 4.29 -0.33 -7.75
N LEU A 101 4.44 -0.13 -9.07
CA LEU A 101 3.31 0.09 -9.97
C LEU A 101 2.29 -1.05 -9.90
N THR A 102 2.75 -2.31 -9.84
CA THR A 102 1.90 -3.50 -9.77
C THR A 102 1.02 -3.48 -8.52
N GLU A 103 1.60 -3.12 -7.37
CA GLU A 103 0.87 -3.05 -6.10
C GLU A 103 -0.10 -1.87 -6.07
N LEU A 104 0.29 -0.75 -6.68
CA LEU A 104 -0.54 0.45 -6.79
C LEU A 104 -1.71 0.26 -7.76
N ILE A 105 -1.53 -0.44 -8.88
CA ILE A 105 -2.62 -0.78 -9.79
C ILE A 105 -3.63 -1.70 -9.11
N ALA A 106 -3.17 -2.68 -8.33
CA ALA A 106 -4.06 -3.58 -7.61
C ALA A 106 -4.93 -2.86 -6.55
N GLN A 107 -4.38 -1.81 -5.92
CA GLN A 107 -5.04 -1.11 -4.81
C GLN A 107 -5.80 0.15 -5.25
N VAL A 108 -5.23 0.95 -6.14
CA VAL A 108 -5.74 2.26 -6.58
C VAL A 108 -5.65 2.46 -8.10
N PRO A 109 -6.23 1.55 -8.92
CA PRO A 109 -6.07 1.54 -10.37
C PRO A 109 -6.54 2.85 -11.02
N ASP A 110 -7.64 3.42 -10.54
CA ASP A 110 -8.21 4.66 -11.09
C ASP A 110 -7.27 5.84 -10.93
N LYS A 111 -6.58 5.96 -9.79
CA LYS A 111 -5.63 7.05 -9.55
C LYS A 111 -4.39 6.89 -10.43
N VAL A 112 -3.88 5.67 -10.56
CA VAL A 112 -2.70 5.38 -11.39
C VAL A 112 -3.00 5.70 -12.85
N ARG A 113 -4.15 5.25 -13.37
CA ARG A 113 -4.56 5.51 -14.76
C ARG A 113 -4.72 7.00 -15.05
N ARG A 114 -5.34 7.75 -14.14
CA ARG A 114 -5.44 9.22 -14.26
C ARG A 114 -4.07 9.88 -14.29
N TYR A 115 -3.16 9.44 -13.42
CA TYR A 115 -1.80 9.96 -13.42
C TYR A 115 -1.07 9.65 -14.72
N ALA A 116 -1.18 8.41 -15.23
CA ALA A 116 -0.58 8.03 -16.51
C ALA A 116 -1.03 8.93 -17.68
N GLN A 117 -2.30 9.34 -17.70
CA GLN A 117 -2.84 10.29 -18.69
C GLN A 117 -2.20 11.69 -18.58
N THR A 118 -1.74 12.10 -17.40
CA THR A 118 -1.11 13.42 -17.20
C THR A 118 0.37 13.47 -17.58
N VAL A 119 1.11 12.37 -17.41
CA VAL A 119 2.57 12.34 -17.66
C VAL A 119 2.96 12.02 -19.11
N GLY A 120 2.03 11.53 -19.94
CA GLY A 120 2.22 11.39 -21.40
C GLY A 120 3.38 10.49 -21.84
N ASN A 121 3.96 9.70 -20.94
CA ASN A 121 5.08 8.81 -21.22
C ASN A 121 4.56 7.47 -21.77
N GLY A 122 4.85 7.18 -23.04
CA GLY A 122 4.37 5.98 -23.75
C GLY A 122 4.73 4.68 -23.04
N ASP A 123 6.00 4.49 -22.66
CA ASP A 123 6.47 3.26 -22.01
C ASP A 123 5.77 3.02 -20.65
N PHE A 124 5.53 4.09 -19.90
CA PHE A 124 4.81 4.03 -18.63
C PHE A 124 3.32 3.76 -18.83
N VAL A 125 2.67 4.40 -19.81
CA VAL A 125 1.26 4.20 -20.14
C VAL A 125 1.02 2.76 -20.64
N ASP A 126 1.95 2.23 -21.43
CA ASP A 126 1.92 0.84 -21.91
C ASP A 126 2.08 -0.13 -20.73
N ALA A 127 3.03 0.13 -19.83
CA ALA A 127 3.20 -0.69 -18.63
C ALA A 127 1.98 -0.67 -17.69
N VAL A 128 1.29 0.47 -17.58
CA VAL A 128 0.02 0.59 -16.83
C VAL A 128 -1.11 -0.18 -17.52
N SER A 129 -1.08 -0.30 -18.85
CA SER A 129 -2.10 -1.00 -19.65
C SER A 129 -1.88 -2.52 -19.72
N GLN A 130 -0.64 -2.98 -19.49
CA GLN A 130 -0.27 -4.40 -19.50
C GLN A 130 -0.48 -5.13 -18.15
N GLN A 131 -0.82 -4.39 -17.08
CA GLN A 131 -1.17 -4.92 -15.76
C GLN A 131 -2.68 -5.15 -15.65
#